data_AF-M1ZUB1-F1
#
_entry.id   AF-M1ZUB1-F1
#
_cell.length_a   1.000
_cell.length_b   1.000
_cell.length_c   1.000
_cell.angle_alpha   90.00
_cell.angle_beta   90.00
_cell.angle_gamma   90.00
#
_symmetry.space_group_name_H-M   'P 1'
#
loop_
_entity.id
_entity.type
_entity.pdbx_description
1 polymer ?
#
loop_
_entity_poly.entity_id
_entity_poly.type
_entity_poly.pdbx_seq_one_letter_code
_entity_poly.pdbx_strand_id
1 'polypeptide(L)' 'MEFGIICPYCGYEHDGLDYIEPNDMEGEFVMDCEECERQLAVNFKTSINFKAEKSE' A
#
# COMPACT_ATOMS: atom_id res chain seq x y z
N MET A 1 8.99 -7.30 1.95
CA MET A 1 8.26 -6.02 1.89
C MET A 1 6.93 -6.29 2.57
N GLU A 2 6.65 -5.61 3.67
CA GLU A 2 5.35 -5.68 4.33
C GLU A 2 4.44 -4.69 3.59
N PHE A 3 3.54 -5.20 2.73
CA PHE A 3 2.53 -4.40 2.02
C PHE A 3 1.19 -4.45 2.77
N GLY A 4 1.23 -4.31 4.10
CA GLY A 4 0.04 -4.34 4.94
C GLY A 4 -0.70 -3.00 4.92
N ILE A 5 -2.02 -3.02 4.70
CA ILE A 5 -2.89 -1.84 4.88
C ILE A 5 -3.44 -1.91 6.31
N ILE A 6 -3.03 -0.98 7.17
CA ILE A 6 -3.49 -0.94 8.57
C ILE A 6 -4.77 -0.11 8.66
N CYS A 7 -5.85 -0.72 9.14
CA CYS A 7 -7.10 -0.03 9.40
C CYS A 7 -6.91 1.04 10.49
N PRO A 8 -7.20 2.33 10.21
CA PRO A 8 -7.02 3.41 11.17
C PRO A 8 -8.04 3.39 12.32
N TYR A 9 -9.09 2.57 12.23
CA TYR A 9 -10.16 2.52 13.23
C TYR A 9 -9.99 1.42 14.27
N CYS A 10 -9.52 0.23 13.87
CA CYS A 10 -9.37 -0.94 14.74
C CYS A 10 -7.95 -1.49 14.81
N GLY A 11 -7.04 -1.04 13.94
CA GLY A 11 -5.65 -1.52 13.88
C GLY A 11 -5.48 -2.88 13.20
N TYR A 12 -6.54 -3.44 12.62
CA TYR A 12 -6.46 -4.67 11.82
C TYR A 12 -5.59 -4.46 10.57
N GLU A 13 -4.78 -5.45 10.23
CA GLU A 13 -3.87 -5.43 9.08
C GLU A 13 -4.45 -6.25 7.93
N HIS A 14 -4.70 -5.60 6.79
CA HIS A 14 -5.14 -6.24 5.55
C HIS A 14 -3.95 -6.57 4.66
N ASP A 15 -4.06 -7.63 3.86
CA ASP A 15 -3.14 -7.86 2.74
C ASP A 15 -3.40 -6.83 1.63
N GLY A 16 -2.43 -5.96 1.37
CA GLY A 16 -2.53 -4.91 0.35
C GLY A 16 -2.16 -5.38 -1.05
N LEU A 17 -1.65 -6.61 -1.22
CA LEU A 17 -1.17 -7.10 -2.52
C LEU A 17 -2.28 -7.35 -3.54
N ASP A 18 -3.52 -7.61 -3.09
CA ASP A 18 -4.66 -7.80 -3.97
C ASP A 18 -5.13 -6.49 -4.65
N TYR A 19 -4.65 -5.34 -4.15
CA TYR A 19 -5.10 -4.01 -4.60
C TYR A 19 -4.04 -3.24 -5.41
N ILE A 20 -2.84 -3.78 -5.56
CA ILE A 20 -1.69 -3.08 -6.16
C ILE A 20 -1.07 -3.96 -7.24
N GLU A 21 -0.99 -3.47 -8.48
CA GLU A 21 -0.23 -4.17 -9.52
C GLU A 21 1.28 -3.91 -9.37
N PRO A 22 2.17 -4.87 -9.76
CA PRO A 22 3.63 -4.71 -9.61
C PRO A 22 4.24 -3.47 -10.27
N ASN A 23 3.53 -2.82 -11.18
CA ASN A 23 3.98 -1.63 -11.91
C ASN A 23 3.34 -0.33 -11.41
N ASP A 24 2.46 -0.37 -10.42
CA ASP A 24 1.77 0.82 -9.94
C ASP A 24 2.72 1.72 -9.15
N MET A 25 2.89 2.94 -9.65
CA MET A 25 3.70 3.97 -9.00
C MET A 25 2.89 4.79 -7.99
N GLU A 26 1.58 4.88 -8.18
CA GLU A 26 0.61 5.52 -7.29
C GLU A 26 -0.81 5.04 -7.62
N GLY A 27 -1.72 5.14 -6.67
CA GLY A 27 -3.11 4.77 -6.89
C GLY A 27 -4.03 5.17 -5.73
N GLU A 28 -5.33 5.15 -6.01
CA GLU A 28 -6.40 5.40 -5.04
C GLU A 28 -7.49 4.33 -5.18
N PHE A 29 -7.97 3.83 -4.05
CA PHE A 29 -9.10 2.88 -4.02
C PHE A 29 -9.85 2.96 -2.69
N VAL A 30 -11.04 2.34 -2.68
CA VAL A 30 -11.88 2.22 -1.50
C VAL A 30 -12.05 0.74 -1.17
N MET A 31 -11.92 0.41 0.12
CA MET A 31 -12.14 -0.94 0.64
C MET A 31 -12.89 -0.86 1.97
N ASP A 32 -13.54 -1.95 2.37
CA ASP A 32 -14.13 -2.06 3.71
C ASP A 32 -13.20 -2.88 4.62
N CYS A 33 -13.05 -2.47 5.87
CA CYS A 33 -12.29 -3.25 6.85
C CYS A 33 -13.03 -4.55 7.21
N GLU A 34 -12.44 -5.69 6.93
CA GLU A 34 -12.92 -7.04 7.30
C GLU A 34 -13.25 -7.23 8.79
N GLU A 35 -12.61 -6.48 9.70
CA GLU A 35 -12.85 -6.63 11.14
C GLU A 35 -13.93 -5.66 11.67
N CYS A 36 -13.87 -4.38 11.30
CA CYS A 36 -14.76 -3.35 11.86
C CYS A 36 -15.80 -2.81 10.88
N GLU A 37 -15.84 -3.35 9.66
CA GLU A 37 -16.81 -3.05 8.59
C GLU A 37 -16.86 -1.56 8.18
N ARG A 38 -15.81 -0.79 8.50
CA ARG A 38 -15.72 0.62 8.14
C ARG A 38 -15.02 0.77 6.79
N GLN A 39 -15.56 1.67 5.98
CA GLN A 39 -14.97 2.04 4.72
C GLN A 39 -13.67 2.82 4.90
N LEU A 40 -12.65 2.43 4.14
CA LEU A 40 -11.32 3.02 4.09
C LEU A 40 -11.09 3.60 2.70
N ALA A 41 -10.68 4.86 2.63
CA ALA A 41 -10.12 5.44 1.42
C ALA A 41 -8.60 5.32 1.49
N VAL A 42 -8.02 4.54 0.59
CA VAL A 42 -6.59 4.23 0.56
C VAL A 42 -5.96 4.97 -0.60
N ASN A 43 -4.84 5.65 -0.34
CA ASN A 43 -3.93 6.17 -1.34
C ASN A 43 -2.55 5.56 -1.12
N PHE A 44 -1.86 5.23 -2.21
CA PHE A 44 -0.50 4.72 -2.12
C PHE A 44 0.39 5.38 -3.17
N LYS A 45 1.70 5.38 -2.87
CA LYS A 45 2.73 5.89 -3.77
C LYS A 45 4.03 5.12 -3.56
N THR A 46 4.52 4.52 -4.63
CA THR A 46 5.79 3.81 -4.67
C THR A 46 6.92 4.81 -4.85
N SER A 47 7.95 4.74 -3.99
CA SER A 47 9.14 5.59 -4.09
C SER A 47 10.37 4.74 -4.36
N ILE A 48 10.93 4.84 -5.56
CA ILE A 48 12.15 4.13 -5.96
C ILE A 48 13.30 5.13 -5.98
N ASN A 49 14.36 4.84 -5.21
CA ASN A 49 15.56 5.66 -5.16
C ASN A 49 16.74 4.90 -5.78
N PHE A 50 17.33 5.46 -6.83
CA PHE A 50 18.54 4.93 -7.44
C PHE A 50 19.74 5.75 -6.99
N LYS A 51 20.81 5.07 -6.58
CA LYS A 51 22.14 5.65 -6.43
C LYS A 51 23.06 4.96 -7.43
N ALA A 52 23.66 5.74 -8.33
CA ALA A 52 24.67 5.26 -9.26
C ALA A 52 26.06 5.70 -8.78
N GLU A 53 27.06 4.87 -9.00
CA GLU A 53 28.47 5.17 -8.74
C GLU A 53 29.27 4.99 -10.04
N LYS A 54 30.42 5.66 -10.14
CA LYS A 54 31.32 5.51 -11.29
C LYS A 54 31.83 4.08 -11.36
N SER A 55 31.79 3.47 -12.54
CA SER A 55 32.48 2.21 -12.80
C SER A 55 33.94 2.51 -13.18
N GLU A 56 34.88 2.11 -12.33
CA GLU A 56 36.34 2.09 -12.57
C GLU A 56 36.92 0.74 -12.12
#